data_AF-A0AAE9EN26-F1
#
_entry.id   AF-A0AAE9EN26-F1
#
_cell.length_a   1.000
_cell.length_b   1.000
_cell.length_c   1.000
_cell.angle_alpha   90.00
_cell.angle_beta   90.00
_cell.angle_gamma   90.00
#
_symmetry.space_group_name_H-M   'P 1'
#
loop_
_entity.id
_entity.type
_entity.pdbx_description
1 polymer ?
#
loop_
_entity_poly.entity_id
_entity_poly.type
_entity_poly.pdbx_seq_one_letter_code
_entity_poly.pdbx_strand_id
1 'polypeptide(L)'
;MSVLVVNFLAAMFVGWRMLRLNLANMKLRRFGVVLVRLLHRDSHRLTGVPQISPLTAHSCRFYWRDERREVTVFEYYYARYGFTLRYPDDIVLSIGS
;
A
#
# COMPACT_ATOMS: atom_id res chain seq x y z
N MET A 1 -5.77 15.94 3.26
CA MET A 1 -4.55 15.85 2.44
C MET A 1 -4.21 14.38 2.22
N SER A 2 -4.13 13.95 0.97
CA SER A 2 -3.74 12.59 0.58
C SER A 2 -2.22 12.51 0.55
N VAL A 3 -1.59 11.87 1.53
CA VAL A 3 -0.15 11.59 1.43
C VAL A 3 0.00 10.34 0.56
N LEU A 4 0.42 10.54 -0.70
CA LEU A 4 0.81 9.44 -1.58
C LEU A 4 1.87 8.57 -0.89
N VAL A 5 1.85 7.25 -1.06
CA VAL A 5 2.87 6.34 -0.50
C VAL A 5 4.28 6.80 -0.87
N VAL A 6 4.48 7.26 -2.11
CA VAL A 6 5.75 7.82 -2.58
C VAL A 6 6.15 9.08 -1.80
N ASN A 7 5.19 9.94 -1.45
CA ASN A 7 5.43 11.15 -0.65
C ASN A 7 5.67 10.82 0.81
N PHE A 8 4.98 9.82 1.37
CA PHE A 8 5.29 9.29 2.70
C PHE A 8 6.71 8.76 2.72
N LEU A 9 7.06 7.84 1.82
CA LEU A 9 8.40 7.27 1.74
C LEU A 9 9.48 8.34 1.46
N ALA A 10 9.21 9.33 0.62
CA ALA A 10 10.12 10.45 0.34
C ALA A 10 10.29 11.38 1.55
N ALA A 11 9.23 11.62 2.32
CA ALA A 11 9.30 12.39 3.56
C ALA A 11 10.04 11.64 4.66
N MET A 12 9.90 10.31 4.72
CA MET A 12 10.55 9.48 5.74
C MET A 12 12.03 9.21 5.40
N PHE A 13 12.37 9.03 4.12
CA PHE A 13 13.73 8.77 3.67
C PHE A 13 14.02 9.39 2.30
N VAL A 14 14.91 10.38 2.27
CA VAL A 14 15.46 10.91 1.02
C VAL A 14 16.13 9.77 0.24
N GLY A 15 15.77 9.62 -1.03
CA GLY A 15 16.35 8.61 -1.90
C GLY A 15 15.90 7.17 -1.63
N TRP A 16 14.73 6.95 -1.01
CA TRP A 16 14.22 5.59 -0.72
C TRP A 16 14.20 4.68 -1.96
N ARG A 17 13.98 5.22 -3.16
CA ARG A 17 14.02 4.47 -4.44
C ARG A 17 15.40 3.89 -4.76
N MET A 18 16.48 4.46 -4.21
CA MET A 18 17.85 3.97 -4.35
C MET A 18 18.19 2.90 -3.31
N LEU A 19 17.36 2.73 -2.28
CA LEU A 19 17.55 1.69 -1.28
C LEU A 19 17.02 0.36 -1.83
N ARG A 20 17.76 -0.72 -1.62
CA ARG A 20 17.22 -2.08 -1.82
C ARG A 20 15.97 -2.26 -0.94
N LEU A 21 14.96 -2.93 -1.46
CA LEU A 21 13.65 -3.12 -0.80
C LEU A 21 13.78 -3.63 0.64
N ASN A 22 14.71 -4.54 0.90
CA ASN A 22 14.99 -5.06 2.25
C ASN A 22 15.45 -3.97 3.22
N LEU A 23 16.30 -3.04 2.78
CA LEU A 23 16.79 -1.95 3.61
C LEU A 23 15.71 -0.90 3.85
N ALA A 24 14.89 -0.60 2.84
CA ALA A 24 13.72 0.27 2.98
C ALA A 24 12.73 -0.32 4.01
N ASN A 25 12.41 -1.61 3.90
CA ASN A 25 11.55 -2.31 4.86
C ASN A 25 12.14 -2.39 6.26
N MET A 26 13.46 -2.61 6.40
CA MET A 26 14.12 -2.57 7.70
C MET A 26 13.97 -1.19 8.36
N LYS A 27 14.13 -0.11 7.59
CA LYS A 27 13.92 1.25 8.10
C LYS A 27 12.46 1.50 8.46
N LEU A 28 11.50 1.08 7.63
CA LEU A 28 10.07 1.21 7.92
C LEU A 28 9.67 0.46 9.21
N ARG A 29 10.22 -0.74 9.44
CA ARG A 29 9.98 -1.50 10.68
C ARG A 29 10.44 -0.76 11.94
N ARG A 30 11.46 0.10 11.87
CA ARG A 30 11.91 0.90 13.03
C ARG A 30 10.91 1.96 13.46
N PHE A 31 9.97 2.36 12.59
CA PHE A 31 8.87 3.25 12.97
C PHE A 31 7.80 2.53 13.80
N GLY A 32 7.81 1.20 13.79
CA GLY A 32 6.82 0.40 14.50
C GLY A 32 5.43 0.53 13.91
N VAL A 33 4.44 0.41 14.78
CA VAL A 33 3.02 0.41 14.40
C VAL A 33 2.57 1.83 14.11
N VAL A 34 1.98 2.02 12.92
CA VAL A 34 1.41 3.30 12.49
C VAL A 34 -0.08 3.16 12.21
N LEU A 35 -0.80 4.27 12.36
CA LEU A 35 -2.20 4.40 11.98
C LEU A 35 -2.30 4.96 10.57
N VAL A 36 -2.80 4.17 9.63
CA VAL A 36 -3.01 4.58 8.25
C VAL A 36 -4.49 4.80 7.98
N ARG A 37 -4.82 6.01 7.53
CA ARG A 37 -6.17 6.34 7.03
C ARG A 37 -6.24 6.03 5.53
N LEU A 38 -7.15 5.12 5.17
CA LEU A 38 -7.42 4.81 3.77
C LEU A 38 -8.40 5.83 3.19
N LEU A 39 -7.98 6.59 2.18
CA LEU A 39 -8.80 7.67 1.62
C LEU A 39 -9.95 7.18 0.74
N HIS A 40 -9.81 5.98 0.18
CA HIS A 40 -10.85 5.32 -0.59
C HIS A 40 -11.92 4.66 0.31
N ARG A 41 -11.71 4.66 1.64
CA ARG A 41 -12.60 4.00 2.60
C ARG A 41 -12.76 4.88 3.84
N ASP A 42 -13.80 5.71 3.85
CA ASP A 42 -14.01 6.76 4.86
C ASP A 42 -13.99 6.28 6.32
N SER A 43 -14.31 5.02 6.57
CA SER A 43 -14.44 4.43 7.90
C SER A 43 -13.29 3.51 8.32
N HIS A 44 -12.29 3.26 7.46
CA HIS A 44 -11.28 2.24 7.75
C HIS A 44 -9.90 2.84 8.02
N ARG A 45 -9.52 2.74 9.29
CA ARG A 45 -8.16 2.93 9.75
C ARG A 45 -7.51 1.57 9.85
N LEU A 46 -6.34 1.43 9.24
CA LEU A 46 -5.49 0.26 9.43
C LEU A 46 -4.41 0.61 10.44
N THR A 47 -4.22 -0.27 11.41
CA THR A 47 -3.12 -0.18 12.36
C THR A 47 -2.16 -1.31 12.07
N GLY A 48 -0.89 -0.99 11.89
CA GLY A 48 0.12 -2.01 11.65
C GLY A 48 1.47 -1.44 11.25
N VAL A 49 2.43 -2.33 10.99
CA VAL A 49 3.78 -1.94 10.58
C VAL A 49 3.80 -1.74 9.06
N PRO A 50 4.20 -0.56 8.57
CA PRO A 50 4.23 -0.30 7.13
C PRO A 50 5.36 -1.09 6.47
N GLN A 51 5.06 -1.69 5.32
CA GLN A 51 6.00 -2.47 4.52
C GLN A 51 5.76 -2.22 3.04
N ILE A 52 6.83 -2.07 2.27
CA ILE A 52 6.81 -2.03 0.82
C ILE A 52 6.71 -3.46 0.31
N SER A 53 5.65 -3.74 -0.44
CA SER A 53 5.49 -4.97 -1.20
C SER A 53 6.39 -4.96 -2.43
N PRO A 54 7.03 -6.09 -2.80
CA PRO A 54 7.70 -6.21 -4.09
C PRO A 54 6.72 -6.29 -5.26
N LEU A 55 5.42 -6.44 -4.99
CA LEU A 55 4.36 -6.58 -5.98
C LEU A 55 3.72 -5.23 -6.30
N THR A 56 3.28 -5.08 -7.55
CA THR A 56 2.49 -3.96 -8.07
C THR A 56 1.00 -4.18 -7.80
N ALA A 57 0.15 -3.20 -8.08
CA ALA A 57 -1.30 -3.36 -7.89
C ALA A 57 -1.90 -4.42 -8.83
N HIS A 58 -1.31 -4.65 -10.00
CA HIS A 58 -1.71 -5.71 -10.94
C HIS A 58 -1.28 -7.12 -10.54
N SER A 59 -0.26 -7.24 -9.69
CA SER A 59 0.30 -8.55 -9.29
C SER A 59 -0.01 -8.91 -7.84
N CYS A 60 -0.29 -7.93 -6.99
CA CYS A 60 -0.66 -8.14 -5.60
C CYS A 60 -2.10 -8.65 -5.51
N ARG A 61 -2.25 -9.94 -5.18
CA ARG A 61 -3.55 -10.61 -5.04
C ARG A 61 -3.97 -10.79 -3.60
N PHE A 62 -5.27 -10.79 -3.36
CA PHE A 62 -5.86 -11.12 -2.08
C PHE A 62 -7.28 -11.67 -2.25
N TYR A 63 -7.76 -12.37 -1.23
CA TYR A 63 -9.11 -12.93 -1.23
C TYR A 63 -10.15 -11.85 -0.86
N TRP A 64 -11.01 -11.48 -1.81
CA TRP A 64 -12.11 -10.56 -1.57
C TRP A 64 -13.35 -11.34 -1.10
N ARG A 65 -13.64 -11.22 0.21
CA ARG A 65 -14.69 -11.99 0.88
C ARG A 65 -16.10 -11.74 0.32
N ASP A 66 -16.44 -10.49 -0.03
CA ASP A 66 -17.79 -10.14 -0.48
C ASP A 66 -18.13 -10.86 -1.80
N GLU A 67 -17.17 -10.92 -2.71
CA GLU A 67 -17.31 -11.57 -4.03
C GLU A 67 -16.80 -13.02 -4.06
N ARG A 68 -16.33 -13.53 -2.92
CA ARG A 68 -15.80 -14.89 -2.72
C ARG A 68 -14.74 -15.32 -3.75
N ARG A 69 -13.90 -14.40 -4.21
CA ARG A 69 -12.88 -14.66 -5.23
C ARG A 69 -11.56 -13.98 -4.91
N GLU A 70 -10.49 -14.53 -5.47
CA GLU A 70 -9.18 -13.87 -5.46
C GLU A 70 -9.16 -12.78 -6.54
N VAL A 71 -8.72 -11.58 -6.17
CA VAL A 71 -8.59 -10.44 -7.07
C VAL A 71 -7.27 -9.74 -6.81
N THR A 72 -6.79 -9.02 -7.81
CA THR A 72 -5.69 -8.08 -7.67
C THR A 72 -6.15 -6.81 -6.95
N VAL A 73 -5.20 -6.07 -6.37
CA VAL A 73 -5.47 -4.74 -5.81
C VAL A 73 -6.07 -3.84 -6.90
N PHE A 74 -5.57 -3.89 -8.13
CA PHE A 74 -6.13 -3.12 -9.23
C PHE A 74 -7.60 -3.46 -9.51
N GLU A 75 -7.93 -4.74 -9.69
CA GLU A 75 -9.30 -5.18 -9.96
C GLU A 75 -10.25 -4.84 -8.83
N TYR A 76 -9.80 -4.97 -7.58
CA TYR A 76 -10.59 -4.57 -6.42
C TYR A 76 -10.94 -3.09 -6.45
N TYR A 77 -9.96 -2.21 -6.68
CA TYR A 77 -10.23 -0.76 -6.70
C TYR A 77 -11.14 -0.36 -7.84
N TYR A 78 -10.91 -0.96 -9.02
CA TYR A 78 -11.75 -0.73 -10.19
C TYR A 78 -13.20 -1.18 -9.93
N ALA A 79 -13.40 -2.41 -9.47
CA ALA A 79 -14.73 -2.98 -9.26
C ALA A 79 -15.46 -2.36 -8.06
N ARG A 80 -14.77 -2.10 -6.94
CA ARG A 80 -15.40 -1.63 -5.70
C ARG A 80 -15.65 -0.13 -5.67
N TYR A 81 -14.74 0.67 -6.25
CA TYR A 81 -14.78 2.13 -6.14
C TYR A 81 -14.95 2.84 -7.49
N GLY A 82 -14.93 2.12 -8.61
CA GLY A 82 -15.24 2.68 -9.92
C GLY A 82 -14.15 3.59 -10.51
N PHE A 83 -12.92 3.54 -9.97
CA PHE A 83 -11.79 4.33 -10.51
C PHE A 83 -10.56 3.47 -10.74
N THR A 84 -9.77 3.87 -11.73
CA THR A 84 -8.46 3.28 -12.02
C THR A 84 -7.39 3.91 -11.15
N LEU A 85 -6.48 3.10 -10.62
CA LEU A 85 -5.29 3.60 -9.94
C LEU A 85 -4.44 4.42 -10.92
N ARG A 86 -3.95 5.58 -10.45
CA ARG A 86 -3.09 6.46 -11.28
C ARG A 86 -1.73 5.84 -11.60
N TYR A 87 -1.23 4.97 -10.72
CA TYR A 87 0.07 4.30 -10.83
C TYR A 87 -0.09 2.81 -10.47
N PRO A 88 -0.71 2.00 -11.33
CA PRO A 88 -1.02 0.61 -11.00
C PRO A 88 0.21 -0.31 -11.05
N ASP A 89 1.25 0.11 -11.79
CA ASP A 89 2.54 -0.58 -11.90
C ASP A 89 3.55 -0.15 -10.83
N ASP A 90 3.19 0.83 -9.99
CA ASP A 90 4.03 1.21 -8.86
C ASP A 90 3.90 0.18 -7.72
N ILE A 91 4.91 0.17 -6.86
CA ILE A 91 4.98 -0.69 -5.68
C ILE A 91 3.84 -0.38 -4.70
N VAL A 92 3.29 -1.43 -4.10
CA VAL A 92 2.19 -1.31 -3.14
C VAL A 92 2.74 -1.20 -1.72
N LEU A 93 2.13 -0.33 -0.89
CA LEU A 93 2.34 -0.34 0.55
C LEU A 93 1.40 -1.35 1.19
N SER A 94 1.97 -2.30 1.93
CA SER A 94 1.25 -3.21 2.81
C SER A 94 1.35 -2.72 4.25
N ILE A 95 0.28 -2.92 5.02
CA ILE A 95 0.25 -2.69 6.46
C ILE A 95 0.16 -4.06 7.12
N GLY A 96 1.29 -4.51 7.67
CA GLY A 96 1.35 -5.79 8.38
C GLY A 96 0.74 -5.67 9.77
N SER A 97 -0.06 -6.65 10.17
CA SER A 97 -0.51 -6.84 11.57
C SER A 97 0.63 -7.32 12.45
#